data_AF-G8DUH0-F1
#
_entry.id   AF-G8DUH0-F1
#
_cell.length_a   1.000
_cell.length_b   1.000
_cell.length_c   1.000
_cell.angle_alpha   90.00
_cell.angle_beta   90.00
_cell.angle_gamma   90.00
#
_symmetry.space_group_name_H-M   'P 1'
#
loop_
_entity.id
_entity.type
_entity.pdbx_description
1 polymer ?
#
loop_
_entity_poly.entity_id
_entity_poly.type
_entity_poly.pdbx_seq_one_letter_code
_entity_poly.pdbx_strand_id
1 'polypeptide(L)' 'NKKLFFVSILTSSTTGGVTASFGMLGDIIIAEPNAYIAFAGKRVIEQILNKTVPEGSQEAEYLFQKRTA' A
#
# COMPACT_ATOMS: atom_id res chain seq x y z
N ASN A 1 -16.70 22.43 9.67
CA ASN A 1 -15.91 21.47 8.87
C ASN A 1 -15.15 22.19 7.77
N LYS A 2 -13.84 22.41 7.96
CA LYS A 2 -12.97 22.80 6.84
C LYS A 2 -12.57 21.52 6.10
N LYS A 3 -13.10 21.32 4.89
CA LYS A 3 -12.60 20.29 3.97
C LYS A 3 -11.26 20.76 3.45
N LEU A 4 -10.18 20.30 4.08
CA LEU A 4 -8.83 20.57 3.63
C LEU A 4 -8.40 19.44 2.71
N PHE A 5 -7.65 19.81 1.68
CA PHE A 5 -7.07 18.87 0.74
C PHE A 5 -5.91 18.12 1.40
N PHE A 6 -5.91 16.79 1.29
CA PHE A 6 -4.92 15.91 1.88
C PHE A 6 -4.28 15.04 0.81
N VAL A 7 -2.96 15.12 0.69
CA VAL A 7 -2.16 14.28 -0.21
C VAL A 7 -1.34 13.32 0.62
N SER A 8 -1.48 12.03 0.34
CA SER A 8 -0.64 10.99 0.92
C SER A 8 0.50 10.66 -0.03
N ILE A 9 1.73 10.66 0.48
CA ILE A 9 2.92 10.26 -0.28
C ILE A 9 3.45 8.99 0.34
N LEU A 10 3.33 7.88 -0.38
CA LEU A 10 3.73 6.54 0.03
C LEU A 10 5.14 6.25 -0.49
N THR A 11 6.07 6.06 0.44
CA THR A 11 7.45 5.67 0.13
C THR A 11 7.72 4.24 0.58
N SER A 12 8.82 3.65 0.11
CA SER A 12 9.19 2.29 0.48
C SER A 12 9.80 2.27 1.88
N SER A 13 9.27 1.53 2.87
CA SER A 13 8.06 0.69 2.86
C SER A 13 6.89 1.35 3.62
N THR A 14 5.67 1.32 3.06
CA THR A 14 4.45 1.72 3.77
C THR A 14 3.60 0.50 4.06
N THR A 15 3.62 0.02 5.30
CA THR A 15 2.93 -1.24 5.66
C THR A 15 2.10 -1.17 6.93
N GLY A 16 1.23 -2.17 7.14
CA GLY A 16 0.52 -2.37 8.40
C GLY A 16 -0.46 -1.24 8.72
N GLY A 17 -0.33 -0.69 9.93
CA GLY A 17 -1.24 0.33 10.45
C GLY A 17 -1.26 1.63 9.64
N VAL A 18 -0.15 2.04 9.04
CA VAL A 18 -0.09 3.26 8.21
C VAL A 18 -0.92 3.07 6.94
N THR A 19 -0.73 1.93 6.26
CA THR A 19 -1.52 1.53 5.08
C THR A 19 -3.00 1.34 5.43
N ALA A 20 -3.32 0.87 6.64
CA ALA A 20 -4.68 0.69 7.11
C ALA A 20 -5.32 1.96 7.73
N SER A 21 -4.64 3.10 7.68
CA SER A 21 -5.14 4.35 8.26
C SER A 21 -4.85 5.53 7.34
N PHE A 22 -4.21 6.58 7.85
CA PHE A 22 -4.04 7.86 7.17
C PHE A 22 -3.28 7.74 5.84
N GLY A 23 -2.44 6.72 5.65
CA GLY A 23 -1.71 6.53 4.40
C GLY A 23 -2.64 6.33 3.19
N MET A 24 -3.84 5.78 3.40
CA MET A 24 -4.78 5.44 2.32
C MET A 24 -6.04 6.31 2.32
N LEU A 25 -6.07 7.37 3.14
CA LEU A 25 -7.19 8.30 3.26
C LEU A 25 -6.96 9.64 2.52
N GLY A 26 -5.88 9.74 1.73
CA GLY A 26 -5.59 10.91 0.89
C GLY A 26 -6.65 11.14 -0.17
N ASP A 27 -6.99 12.41 -0.45
CA ASP A 27 -7.75 12.78 -1.64
C ASP A 27 -6.98 12.40 -2.92
N ILE A 28 -5.65 12.51 -2.84
CA ILE A 28 -4.70 11.98 -3.82
C ILE A 28 -3.64 11.17 -3.08
N ILE A 29 -3.32 10.00 -3.63
CA ILE A 29 -2.23 9.15 -3.17
C ILE A 29 -1.18 9.13 -4.28
N ILE A 30 0.07 9.38 -3.90
CA ILE A 30 1.24 9.33 -4.78
C ILE A 30 2.19 8.31 -4.17
N ALA A 31 2.68 7.37 -4.98
CA ALA A 31 3.67 6.39 -4.55
C ALA A 31 4.96 6.54 -5.37
N GLU A 32 6.10 6.32 -4.72
CA GLU A 32 7.37 6.18 -5.45
C GLU A 32 7.36 4.89 -6.30
N PRO A 33 8.06 4.87 -7.45
CA PRO A 33 8.22 3.65 -8.23
C PRO A 33 8.83 2.52 -7.38
N ASN A 34 8.31 1.30 -7.54
CA ASN A 34 8.68 0.11 -6.77
C ASN A 34 8.45 0.24 -5.25
N ALA A 35 7.66 1.21 -4.79
CA ALA A 35 7.37 1.33 -3.36
C ALA A 35 6.61 0.10 -2.86
N TYR A 36 7.12 -0.50 -1.78
CA TYR A 36 6.47 -1.65 -1.16
C TYR A 36 5.35 -1.17 -0.23
N ILE A 37 4.10 -1.44 -0.63
CA ILE A 37 2.90 -0.99 0.06
C ILE A 37 2.01 -2.20 0.39
N ALA A 38 1.77 -2.46 1.66
CA ALA A 38 1.08 -3.68 2.07
C ALA A 38 0.41 -3.60 3.44
N PHE A 39 -0.83 -4.06 3.57
CA PHE A 39 -1.42 -4.24 4.90
C PHE A 39 -0.68 -5.32 5.71
N ALA A 40 -0.54 -6.52 5.14
CA ALA A 40 0.24 -7.60 5.74
C ALA A 40 1.45 -7.89 4.87
N GLY A 41 2.63 -8.06 5.48
CA GLY A 41 3.84 -8.39 4.74
C GLY A 41 3.79 -9.79 4.13
N LYS A 42 4.47 -9.99 3.00
CA LYS A 42 4.60 -11.27 2.29
C LYS A 42 4.76 -12.48 3.22
N ARG A 43 5.73 -12.42 4.14
CA ARG A 43 6.00 -13.49 5.12
C ARG A 43 4.76 -13.92 5.91
N VAL A 44 3.98 -12.96 6.40
CA VAL A 44 2.78 -13.24 7.21
C VAL A 44 1.69 -13.89 6.36
N ILE A 45 1.49 -13.39 5.14
CA ILE A 45 0.50 -13.93 4.19
C ILE A 45 0.86 -15.38 3.83
N GLU A 46 2.12 -15.65 3.51
CA GLU A 46 2.59 -16.99 3.13
C GLU A 46 2.43 -17.99 4.28
N GLN A 47 2.74 -17.58 5.51
CA GLN A 47 2.57 -18.42 6.71
C GLN A 47 1.10 -18.76 7.00
N ILE A 48 0.17 -17.84 6.76
CA ILE A 48 -1.26 -18.06 7.05
C ILE A 48 -1.93 -18.86 5.93
N LEU A 49 -1.61 -18.56 4.67
CA LEU A 49 -2.29 -19.13 3.52
C LEU A 49 -1.59 -20.38 2.95
N ASN A 50 -0.38 -20.72 3.41
CA ASN A 50 0.48 -21.78 2.85
C ASN A 50 0.60 -21.69 1.31
N LYS A 51 0.64 -20.46 0.79
CA LYS A 51 0.78 -20.15 -0.63
C LYS A 51 1.79 -19.03 -0.80
N THR A 52 2.61 -19.12 -1.85
CA THR A 52 3.57 -18.08 -2.20
C THR A 52 2.85 -16.83 -2.66
N VAL A 53 3.25 -15.67 -2.14
CA VAL A 53 2.76 -14.38 -2.64
C VAL A 53 3.48 -14.07 -3.96
N PRO A 54 2.74 -13.79 -5.05
CA PRO A 54 3.35 -13.44 -6.33
C PRO A 54 4.32 -12.27 -6.18
N GLU A 55 5.47 -12.37 -6.83
CA GLU A 55 6.44 -11.29 -6.85
C GLU A 55 5.81 -10.04 -7.49
N GLY A 56 6.16 -8.86 -6.95
CA GLY A 56 5.58 -7.58 -7.38
C GLY A 56 4.14 -7.31 -6.95
N SER A 57 3.42 -8.26 -6.32
CA SER A 57 2.00 -8.06 -5.98
C SER A 57 1.75 -6.99 -4.91
N GLN A 58 2.81 -6.50 -4.26
CA GLN A 58 2.77 -5.50 -3.19
C GLN A 58 3.58 -4.25 -3.56
N GLU A 59 3.95 -4.11 -4.83
CA GLU A 59 4.64 -2.94 -5.37
C GLU A 59 3.64 -1.91 -5.91
N ALA A 60 4.03 -0.65 -5.89
CA ALA A 60 3.21 0.49 -6.32
C ALA A 60 2.60 0.29 -7.72
N GLU A 61 3.35 -0.28 -8.66
CA GLU A 61 2.94 -0.53 -10.05
C GLU A 61 1.76 -1.50 -10.13
N TYR A 62 1.84 -2.60 -9.38
CA TYR A 62 0.77 -3.59 -9.31
C TYR A 62 -0.50 -3.00 -8.66
N LEU A 63 -0.32 -2.23 -7.58
CA LEU A 63 -1.42 -1.60 -6.86
C LEU A 63 -2.09 -0.49 -7.68
N PHE A 64 -1.31 0.29 -8.43
CA PHE A 64 -1.80 1.29 -9.37
C PHE A 64 -2.64 0.64 -10.48
N GLN A 65 -2.16 -0.47 -11.04
CA GLN A 65 -2.91 -1.22 -12.05
C GLN A 65 -4.26 -1.75 -11.51
N LYS A 66 -4.29 -2.15 -10.23
CA LYS A 66 -5.49 -2.64 -9.54
C LYS A 66 -6.41 -1.52 -9.03
N ARG A 67 -5.98 -0.26 -9.09
CA ARG A 67 -6.68 0.91 -8.50
C ARG A 67 -6.96 0.73 -7.00
N THR A 68 -6.01 0.11 -6.30
CA THR A 68 -6.12 -0.19 -4.85
C THR A 68 -5.21 0.69 -4.00
N ALA A 69 -4.30 1.44 -4.63
CA ALA A 69 -3.51 2.51 -4.04
C ALA A 69 -3.57 3.73 -4.96
#